data_AF-A0A7C4LLF0-F1
#
_entry.id   AF-A0A7C4LLF0-F1
#
_cell.length_a   1.000
_cell.length_b   1.000
_cell.length_c   1.000
_cell.angle_alpha   90.00
_cell.angle_beta   90.00
_cell.angle_gamma   90.00
#
_symmetry.space_group_name_H-M   'P 1'
#
loop_
_entity.id
_entity.type
_entity.pdbx_description
1 polymer ?
#
loop_
_entity_poly.entity_id
_entity_poly.type
_entity_poly.pdbx_seq_one_letter_code
_entity_poly.pdbx_strand_id
1 'polypeptide(L)' 'MAANLNKRMIQFSFGAAGVVAALCLLDLATGIVFARQVAFDVLFLLSAAVVGYLAWDAYKDLA' A
#
# COMPACT_ATOMS: atom_id res chain seq x y z
N MET A 1 10.72 25.05 -2.68
CA MET A 1 10.13 24.55 -1.41
C MET A 1 9.00 23.54 -1.61
N ALA A 2 8.17 23.64 -2.67
CA ALA A 2 7.09 22.70 -2.98
C ALA A 2 7.54 21.26 -3.38
N ALA A 3 8.66 21.11 -4.09
CA ALA A 3 9.15 19.79 -4.54
C ALA A 3 9.45 18.82 -3.39
N ASN A 4 9.94 19.35 -2.25
CA ASN A 4 10.26 18.53 -1.08
C ASN A 4 9.01 18.02 -0.34
N LEU A 5 7.89 18.75 -0.44
CA LEU A 5 6.62 18.35 0.15
C LEU A 5 6.02 17.17 -0.64
N ASN A 6 6.07 17.24 -1.97
CA ASN A 6 5.65 16.13 -2.84
C ASN A 6 6.49 14.86 -2.61
N LYS A 7 7.82 14.98 -2.50
CA LYS A 7 8.68 13.81 -2.19
C LYS A 7 8.32 13.16 -0.84
N ARG A 8 8.05 13.96 0.20
CA ARG A 8 7.65 13.45 1.53
C ARG A 8 6.27 12.81 1.54
N MET A 9 5.30 13.36 0.80
CA MET A 9 3.96 12.77 0.68
C MET A 9 4.02 11.41 -0.02
N ILE A 10 4.78 11.29 -1.11
CA ILE A 10 4.93 10.01 -1.84
C ILE A 10 5.58 8.94 -0.94
N GLN A 11 6.60 9.30 -0.15
CA GLN A 11 7.23 8.38 0.80
C GLN A 11 6.27 7.90 1.90
N PHE A 12 5.41 8.79 2.40
CA PHE A 12 4.37 8.42 3.38
C PHE A 12 3.32 7.49 2.76
N SER A 13 2.85 7.79 1.55
CA SER A 13 1.90 6.94 0.82
C SER A 13 2.48 5.56 0.51
N PHE A 14 3.76 5.49 0.15
CA PHE A 14 4.47 4.22 -0.08
C PHE A 14 4.58 3.40 1.22
N GLY A 15 4.93 4.06 2.34
CA GLY A 15 4.98 3.43 3.65
C GLY A 15 3.62 2.91 4.13
N ALA A 16 2.56 3.71 3.99
CA ALA A 16 1.20 3.31 4.34
C ALA A 16 0.72 2.13 3.48
N ALA A 17 0.97 2.14 2.17
CA ALA A 17 0.64 1.03 1.28
C ALA A 17 1.39 -0.26 1.66
N GLY A 18 2.68 -0.15 2.03
CA GLY A 18 3.47 -1.27 2.52
C GLY A 18 2.93 -1.89 3.81
N VAL A 19 2.48 -1.06 4.76
CA VAL A 19 1.85 -1.54 6.01
C VAL A 19 0.54 -2.26 5.72
N VAL A 20 -0.30 -1.73 4.83
CA VAL A 20 -1.55 -2.37 4.42
C VAL A 20 -1.28 -3.71 3.72
N ALA A 21 -0.28 -3.77 2.84
CA ALA A 21 0.12 -5.01 2.18
C ALA A 21 0.61 -6.07 3.19
N ALA A 22 1.40 -5.66 4.19
CA ALA A 22 1.87 -6.54 5.25
C ALA A 22 0.71 -7.07 6.11
N LEU A 23 -0.24 -6.22 6.48
CA LEU A 23 -1.44 -6.62 7.21
C LEU A 23 -2.31 -7.60 6.41
N CYS A 24 -2.45 -7.39 5.09
CA CYS A 24 -3.18 -8.33 4.23
C CYS A 24 -2.48 -9.68 4.09
N LEU A 25 -1.14 -9.70 3.97
CA LEU A 25 -0.38 -10.96 3.96
C LEU A 25 -0.49 -11.70 5.29
N LEU A 26 -0.47 -10.97 6.41
CA LEU A 26 -0.63 -11.53 7.75
C LEU A 26 -2.04 -12.11 7.92
N ASP A 27 -3.06 -11.46 7.35
CA ASP A 27 -4.41 -12.03 7.38
C ASP A 27 -4.58 -13.23 6.47
N LEU A 28 -3.99 -13.21 5.27
CA LEU A 28 -4.00 -14.37 4.39
C LEU A 28 -3.36 -15.61 5.06
N ALA A 29 -2.35 -15.39 5.91
CA ALA A 29 -1.64 -16.45 6.62
C ALA A 29 -2.35 -16.94 7.90
N THR A 30 -3.08 -16.06 8.59
CA THR A 30 -3.68 -16.38 9.91
C THR A 30 -5.20 -16.51 9.89
N GLY A 31 -5.88 -15.85 8.95
CA GLY A 31 -7.33 -15.89 8.75
C GLY A 31 -8.16 -15.30 9.90
N ILE A 32 -7.55 -14.46 10.76
CA ILE A 32 -8.15 -13.94 12.00
C ILE A 32 -8.54 -12.46 11.85
N VAL A 33 -7.81 -11.67 11.08
CA VAL A 33 -7.89 -10.21 11.02
C VAL A 33 -9.13 -9.73 10.25
N PHE A 34 -9.54 -10.38 9.16
CA PHE A 34 -10.76 -10.09 8.38
C PHE A 34 -11.79 -11.22 8.39
N ALA A 35 -11.89 -11.95 9.51
CA ALA A 35 -12.97 -12.90 9.78
C ALA A 35 -13.15 -14.01 8.71
N ARG A 36 -12.05 -14.47 8.08
CA ARG A 36 -12.04 -15.44 6.96
C ARG A 36 -12.80 -14.99 5.70
N GLN A 37 -13.11 -13.70 5.56
CA GLN A 37 -13.68 -13.19 4.31
C GLN A 37 -12.59 -12.94 3.26
N VAL A 38 -12.19 -14.01 2.59
CA VAL A 38 -11.14 -14.04 1.56
C VAL A 38 -11.34 -12.98 0.46
N ALA A 39 -12.59 -12.56 0.19
CA ALA A 39 -12.89 -11.50 -0.75
C ALA A 39 -12.30 -10.13 -0.35
N PHE A 40 -12.32 -9.79 0.94
CA PHE A 40 -11.73 -8.55 1.44
C PHE A 40 -10.20 -8.58 1.37
N ASP A 41 -9.59 -9.73 1.68
CA ASP A 41 -8.13 -9.88 1.62
C ASP A 41 -7.61 -9.64 0.20
N VAL A 42 -8.26 -10.24 -0.81
CA VAL A 42 -7.88 -10.08 -2.22
C VAL A 42 -8.08 -8.65 -2.69
N LEU A 43 -9.18 -8.00 -2.32
CA LEU A 43 -9.46 -6.61 -2.68
C LEU A 43 -8.46 -5.65 -2.03
N PHE A 44 -8.10 -5.84 -0.76
CA PHE A 44 -7.10 -5.01 -0.09
C PHE A 44 -5.69 -5.25 -0.61
N LEU A 45 -5.32 -6.50 -0.95
CA LEU A 45 -4.05 -6.81 -1.62
C LEU A 45 -3.94 -6.15 -2.99
N LEU A 46 -5.00 -6.23 -3.81
CA LEU A 46 -5.05 -5.54 -5.10
C LEU A 46 -4.96 -4.03 -4.95
N SER A 47 -5.68 -3.47 -3.97
CA SER A 47 -5.65 -2.03 -3.66
C SER A 47 -4.25 -1.59 -3.24
N ALA A 48 -3.58 -2.35 -2.36
CA ALA A 48 -2.22 -2.07 -1.91
C ALA A 48 -1.20 -2.19 -3.06
N ALA A 49 -1.38 -3.16 -3.96
CA ALA A 49 -0.54 -3.31 -5.15
C ALA A 49 -0.69 -2.12 -6.12
N VAL A 50 -1.92 -1.67 -6.38
CA VAL A 50 -2.19 -0.51 -7.24
C VAL A 50 -1.61 0.78 -6.63
N VAL A 51 -1.81 1.00 -5.33
CA VAL A 51 -1.27 2.19 -4.66
C VAL A 51 0.27 2.15 -4.61
N GLY A 52 0.87 0.98 -4.37
CA GLY A 52 2.33 0.81 -4.43
C GLY A 52 2.89 1.08 -5.82
N TYR A 53 2.22 0.62 -6.87
CA TYR A 53 2.61 0.92 -8.25
C TYR A 53 2.48 2.41 -8.57
N LEU A 54 1.37 3.06 -8.21
CA LEU A 54 1.18 4.50 -8.42
C LEU A 54 2.19 5.34 -7.65
N ALA A 55 2.51 4.95 -6.42
CA ALA A 55 3.51 5.63 -5.60
C ALA A 55 4.93 5.43 -6.17
N TRP A 56 5.22 4.29 -6.77
CA TRP A 56 6.48 4.03 -7.49
C TRP A 56 6.60 4.87 -8.77
N ASP A 57 5.52 4.95 -9.56
CA ASP A 57 5.48 5.74 -10.79
C ASP A 57 5.63 7.24 -10.48
N ALA A 58 4.91 7.74 -9.47
CA ALA A 58 5.06 9.11 -8.98
C ALA A 58 6.46 9.38 -8.39
N TYR A 59 7.08 8.38 -7.75
CA TYR A 59 8.46 8.52 -7.26
C TYR A 59 9.47 8.64 -8.41
N LYS A 60 9.31 7.85 -9.47
CA LYS A 60 10.14 7.94 -10.68
C LYS A 60 9.97 9.25 -11.42
N ASP A 61 8.76 9.77 -11.48
CA ASP A 61 8.47 11.05 -12.15
C ASP A 61 9.03 12.26 -11.38
N LEU A 62 9.19 12.12 -10.05
CA LEU A 62 9.77 13.17 -9.20
C LEU A 62 11.28 13.02 -8.91
N ALA A 63 11.89 11.87 -9.22
CA ALA A 63 13.31 11.57 -9.00
C ALA A 63 14.18 12.20 -10.09
#